data_AF-A0AAU2CLU3-F1
#
_entry.id   AF-A0AAU2CLU3-F1
#
_cell.length_a   1.000
_cell.length_b   1.000
_cell.length_c   1.000
_cell.angle_alpha   90.00
_cell.angle_beta   90.00
_cell.angle_gamma   90.00
#
_symmetry.space_group_name_H-M   'P 1'
#
loop_
_entity.id
_entity.type
_entity.pdbx_description
1 polymer ?
#
loop_
_entity_poly.entity_id
_entity_poly.type
_entity_poly.pdbx_seq_one_letter_code
_entity_poly.pdbx_strand_id
1 'polypeptide(L)'
;MALLMFAAVCCAAPVGNAISAYVALKTGAPEDGGIAEGGSAADIPARMLTAYKKAVQQVGKYVPKCQGMRWPVLAGIAKVESNHAIGRNITNNGDITPKIYGVLLNGSGVGGNTTVFADTDNGRWDGTAAGERAVGLFQFLPSTWESIGEDGNGDKTADPHNADDAALGASVYLCGNGRDLSKRAQLRAAIWQYNHSDEYVTNVLGWIDQYTAAATDPDLKNVTGKVRTVIEAALSQRGVPYSWGGGNASGKSYGICCSPSGKSGAAIKGFDCSGLTQYAYARAGISLPRVAASQAGVGQRIPASLGTLALKPGDLVFFATAPSRDSTIYHVGIYLGSGQMINAPRPGAVVRLDAVNTMSGYAGGARLL
;
A
#
# COMPACT_ATOMS: atom_id res chain seq x y z
N MET A 1 27.05 -49.08 -45.20
CA MET A 1 25.59 -48.98 -45.06
C MET A 1 25.32 -47.68 -44.32
N ALA A 2 24.85 -46.58 -44.90
CA ALA A 2 24.32 -46.19 -46.21
C ALA A 2 24.65 -44.67 -46.35
N LEU A 3 25.10 -44.17 -47.51
CA LEU A 3 24.27 -43.46 -48.52
C LEU A 3 23.58 -42.20 -47.91
N LEU A 4 23.59 -40.98 -48.45
CA LEU A 4 24.09 -40.37 -49.70
C LEU A 4 23.64 -38.89 -49.67
N MET A 5 24.46 -37.98 -50.22
CA MET A 5 24.05 -36.88 -51.12
C MET A 5 23.03 -35.80 -50.66
N PHE A 6 22.91 -34.60 -51.24
CA PHE A 6 23.45 -33.97 -52.46
C PHE A 6 23.48 -32.44 -52.25
N ALA A 7 24.24 -31.80 -53.13
CA ALA A 7 24.57 -30.38 -53.22
C ALA A 7 23.46 -29.42 -53.69
N ALA A 8 23.84 -28.13 -53.68
CA ALA A 8 23.57 -27.07 -54.67
C ALA A 8 22.53 -25.99 -54.28
N VAL A 9 22.59 -24.71 -54.65
CA VAL A 9 23.55 -23.75 -55.29
C VAL A 9 22.85 -22.37 -55.25
N CYS A 10 23.61 -21.25 -55.11
CA CYS A 10 23.35 -19.81 -55.46
C CYS A 10 21.97 -19.15 -55.15
N CYS A 11 21.83 -17.85 -54.84
CA CYS A 11 22.49 -16.65 -55.36
C CYS A 11 22.06 -15.38 -54.57
N ALA A 12 22.91 -14.36 -54.56
CA ALA A 12 22.62 -12.91 -54.54
C ALA A 12 21.81 -12.24 -53.39
N ALA A 13 22.46 -11.27 -52.73
CA ALA A 13 21.83 -10.12 -52.04
C ALA A 13 21.54 -8.99 -53.06
N PRO A 14 20.58 -8.08 -52.81
CA PRO A 14 20.96 -6.82 -52.15
C PRO A 14 19.91 -6.18 -51.19
N VAL A 15 20.46 -5.44 -50.23
CA VAL A 15 19.96 -4.29 -49.42
C VAL A 15 18.45 -4.01 -49.33
N GLY A 16 17.94 -3.99 -48.10
CA GLY A 16 16.67 -3.35 -47.72
C GLY A 16 16.47 -3.33 -46.20
N ASN A 17 16.41 -2.15 -45.60
CA ASN A 17 16.09 -1.96 -44.18
C ASN A 17 14.72 -2.57 -43.84
N ALA A 18 14.67 -3.46 -42.84
CA ALA A 18 13.43 -3.93 -42.23
C ALA A 18 13.57 -4.06 -40.71
N ILE A 19 12.56 -3.51 -40.06
CA ILE A 19 12.23 -3.51 -38.64
C ILE A 19 11.77 -4.93 -38.20
N SER A 20 11.74 -5.17 -36.89
CA SER A 20 11.18 -6.33 -36.14
C SER A 20 12.18 -7.44 -35.83
N ALA A 21 12.59 -7.63 -34.58
CA ALA A 21 11.80 -8.25 -33.50
C ALA A 21 11.39 -9.69 -33.86
N TYR A 22 11.99 -10.67 -33.18
CA TYR A 22 11.35 -11.86 -32.59
C TYR A 22 12.46 -12.66 -31.85
N VAL A 23 12.41 -12.73 -30.51
CA VAL A 23 12.04 -13.95 -29.73
C VAL A 23 13.28 -14.81 -29.38
N ALA A 24 13.55 -15.23 -28.15
CA ALA A 24 12.86 -15.10 -26.87
C ALA A 24 13.81 -15.47 -25.74
N LEU A 25 13.77 -14.71 -24.65
CA LEU A 25 13.97 -15.23 -23.30
C LEU A 25 12.80 -14.71 -22.45
N LYS A 26 11.68 -15.41 -22.56
CA LYS A 26 10.56 -15.31 -21.62
C LYS A 26 10.94 -16.09 -20.36
N THR A 27 11.33 -15.36 -19.32
CA THR A 27 11.03 -15.71 -17.92
C THR A 27 10.40 -14.46 -17.31
N GLY A 28 9.08 -14.35 -17.47
CA GLY A 28 8.30 -13.25 -16.93
C GLY A 28 8.28 -13.33 -15.41
N ALA A 29 9.02 -12.42 -14.77
CA ALA A 29 8.65 -11.96 -13.45
C ALA A 29 7.24 -11.35 -13.56
N PRO A 30 6.31 -11.61 -12.62
CA PRO A 30 5.06 -10.88 -12.58
C PRO A 30 5.37 -9.40 -12.40
N GLU A 31 4.72 -8.57 -13.20
CA GLU A 31 4.89 -7.13 -13.27
C GLU A 31 4.90 -6.48 -11.88
N ASP A 32 5.83 -5.56 -11.73
CA ASP A 32 6.31 -4.82 -10.58
C ASP A 32 5.27 -3.87 -9.95
N GLY A 33 4.00 -4.27 -9.81
CA GLY A 33 2.98 -3.53 -9.04
C GLY A 33 3.03 -2.02 -9.23
N GLY A 34 3.17 -1.60 -10.50
CA GLY A 34 3.63 -0.28 -10.91
C GLY A 34 2.90 0.86 -10.22
N ILE A 35 3.66 1.65 -9.46
CA ILE A 35 3.33 3.03 -9.17
C ILE A 35 4.63 3.83 -9.26
N ALA A 36 4.58 4.91 -10.04
CA ALA A 36 5.66 5.86 -10.29
C ALA A 36 6.48 6.21 -9.03
N GLU A 37 7.77 6.53 -9.26
CA GLU A 37 8.66 7.11 -8.25
C GLU A 37 7.91 8.17 -7.41
N GLY A 38 7.82 7.93 -6.10
CA GLY A 38 7.16 8.85 -5.16
C GLY A 38 5.71 8.51 -4.74
N GLY A 39 5.11 7.40 -5.19
CA GLY A 39 3.78 6.99 -4.70
C GLY A 39 3.80 6.63 -3.20
N SER A 40 2.88 7.17 -2.39
CA SER A 40 2.61 6.75 -1.01
C SER A 40 1.31 5.95 -0.92
N ALA A 41 1.35 4.78 -0.28
CA ALA A 41 0.14 4.21 0.32
C ALA A 41 -0.06 4.99 1.63
N ALA A 42 -1.12 5.81 1.70
CA ALA A 42 -1.06 7.08 2.42
C ALA A 42 -1.18 7.07 3.97
N ASP A 43 -0.68 6.03 4.62
CA ASP A 43 -0.26 6.02 6.02
C ASP A 43 1.18 5.49 6.21
N ILE A 44 1.85 5.07 5.14
CA ILE A 44 3.25 4.67 5.16
C ILE A 44 4.12 5.92 4.94
N PRO A 45 5.02 6.27 5.86
CA PRO A 45 6.03 7.30 5.60
C PRO A 45 6.78 7.00 4.30
N ALA A 46 6.99 7.99 3.45
CA ALA A 46 7.61 7.79 2.13
C ALA A 46 8.94 7.02 2.23
N ARG A 47 9.76 7.34 3.24
CA ARG A 47 11.02 6.65 3.51
C ARG A 47 10.87 5.17 3.83
N MET A 48 9.80 4.78 4.54
CA MET A 48 9.49 3.38 4.84
C MET A 48 9.02 2.63 3.61
N LEU A 49 8.19 3.25 2.77
CA LEU A 49 7.78 2.62 1.52
C LEU A 49 8.96 2.39 0.58
N THR A 50 9.92 3.32 0.53
CA THR A 50 11.20 3.10 -0.15
C THR A 50 11.94 1.88 0.39
N ALA A 51 12.04 1.74 1.73
CA ALA A 51 12.66 0.58 2.36
C ALA A 51 11.97 -0.73 1.97
N TYR A 52 10.64 -0.79 2.03
CA TYR A 52 9.87 -1.99 1.68
C TYR A 52 10.07 -2.37 0.20
N LYS A 53 10.00 -1.40 -0.72
CA LYS A 53 10.23 -1.65 -2.15
C LYS A 53 11.66 -2.14 -2.42
N LYS A 54 12.65 -1.51 -1.77
CA LYS A 54 14.06 -1.90 -1.87
C LYS A 54 14.30 -3.32 -1.35
N ALA A 55 13.69 -3.69 -0.22
CA ALA A 55 13.80 -5.04 0.33
C ALA A 55 13.25 -6.11 -0.64
N VAL A 56 12.10 -5.88 -1.28
CA VAL A 56 11.54 -6.80 -2.29
C VAL A 56 12.47 -6.99 -3.49
N GLN A 57 13.16 -5.92 -3.93
CA GLN A 57 14.13 -6.02 -5.02
C GLN A 57 15.37 -6.83 -4.63
N GLN A 58 15.71 -6.89 -3.35
CA GLN A 58 16.92 -7.53 -2.85
C GLN A 58 16.71 -8.97 -2.40
N VAL A 59 15.52 -9.33 -1.88
CA VAL A 59 15.30 -10.62 -1.20
C VAL A 59 15.64 -11.84 -2.07
N GLY A 60 15.49 -11.75 -3.39
CA GLY A 60 15.85 -12.84 -4.31
C GLY A 60 17.34 -13.20 -4.31
N LYS A 61 18.23 -12.31 -3.83
CA LYS A 61 19.65 -12.62 -3.64
C LYS A 61 19.89 -13.57 -2.47
N TYR A 62 19.04 -13.49 -1.44
CA TYR A 62 19.16 -14.24 -0.18
C TYR A 62 18.28 -15.49 -0.18
N VAL A 63 17.08 -15.38 -0.75
CA VAL A 63 16.13 -16.50 -0.90
C VAL A 63 15.70 -16.61 -2.38
N PRO A 64 16.52 -17.22 -3.26
CA PRO A 64 16.25 -17.24 -4.71
C PRO A 64 14.94 -17.92 -5.13
N LYS A 65 14.42 -18.82 -4.28
CA LYS A 65 13.16 -19.53 -4.52
C LYS A 65 11.93 -18.76 -4.03
N CYS A 66 12.09 -17.61 -3.38
CA CYS A 66 10.95 -16.84 -2.89
C CYS A 66 10.14 -16.26 -4.05
N GLN A 67 8.83 -16.47 -4.01
CA GLN A 67 7.89 -15.94 -5.01
C GLN A 67 6.81 -15.10 -4.34
N GLY A 68 6.29 -14.11 -5.07
CA GLY A 68 5.13 -13.32 -4.62
C GLY A 68 5.39 -12.38 -3.44
N MET A 69 6.65 -12.21 -3.02
CA MET A 69 7.03 -11.14 -2.10
C MET A 69 6.73 -9.79 -2.75
N ARG A 70 6.02 -8.92 -2.04
CA ARG A 70 5.56 -7.63 -2.53
C ARG A 70 5.53 -6.65 -1.37
N TRP A 71 5.79 -5.37 -1.63
CA TRP A 71 5.86 -4.36 -0.57
C TRP A 71 4.59 -4.31 0.32
N PRO A 72 3.36 -4.61 -0.17
CA PRO A 72 2.18 -4.71 0.70
C PRO A 72 2.30 -5.76 1.81
N VAL A 73 3.05 -6.84 1.60
CA VAL A 73 3.30 -7.88 2.61
C VAL A 73 4.10 -7.31 3.77
N LEU A 74 5.21 -6.63 3.46
CA LEU A 74 6.04 -5.96 4.47
C LEU A 74 5.29 -4.83 5.17
N ALA A 75 4.54 -4.03 4.41
CA ALA A 75 3.72 -2.98 4.96
C ALA A 75 2.66 -3.54 5.93
N GLY A 76 1.99 -4.64 5.60
CA GLY A 76 1.00 -5.26 6.48
C GLY A 76 1.57 -5.64 7.85
N ILE A 77 2.77 -6.23 7.89
CA ILE A 77 3.46 -6.55 9.16
C ILE A 77 3.85 -5.26 9.89
N ALA A 78 4.59 -4.36 9.24
CA ALA A 78 5.08 -3.13 9.86
C ALA A 78 3.95 -2.22 10.37
N LYS A 79 2.76 -2.30 9.76
CA LYS A 79 1.56 -1.60 10.20
C LYS A 79 1.11 -2.07 11.58
N VAL A 80 1.06 -3.38 11.80
CA VAL A 80 0.64 -3.98 13.07
C VAL A 80 1.74 -3.83 14.13
N GLU A 81 3.01 -4.02 13.75
CA GLU A 81 4.13 -4.05 14.71
C GLU A 81 4.51 -2.68 15.26
N SER A 82 4.58 -1.66 14.40
CA SER A 82 5.09 -0.34 14.79
C SER A 82 4.33 0.81 14.17
N ASN A 83 3.23 0.52 13.46
CA ASN A 83 2.51 1.49 12.65
C ASN A 83 3.47 2.25 11.72
N HIS A 84 4.35 1.52 11.04
CA HIS A 84 5.40 2.02 10.15
C HIS A 84 6.35 3.04 10.78
N ALA A 85 6.61 2.93 12.09
CA ALA A 85 7.37 3.90 12.87
C ALA A 85 6.86 5.35 12.77
N ILE A 86 5.56 5.56 12.57
CA ILE A 86 4.96 6.90 12.57
C ILE A 86 5.35 7.66 13.85
N GLY A 87 5.71 8.93 13.68
CA GLY A 87 6.12 9.81 14.78
C GLY A 87 7.61 9.73 15.14
N ARG A 88 8.38 8.90 14.43
CA ARG A 88 9.85 8.83 14.57
C ARG A 88 10.57 9.60 13.48
N ASN A 89 11.80 10.01 13.79
CA ASN A 89 12.71 10.54 12.79
C ASN A 89 13.37 9.37 12.06
N ILE A 90 13.33 9.39 10.73
CA ILE A 90 13.87 8.33 9.88
C ILE A 90 14.85 9.00 8.92
N THR A 91 16.13 8.70 9.05
CA THR A 91 17.16 9.32 8.20
C THR A 91 17.09 8.81 6.77
N ASN A 92 17.76 9.49 5.84
CA ASN A 92 17.89 8.99 4.46
C ASN A 92 18.57 7.60 4.43
N ASN A 93 19.51 7.34 5.34
CA ASN A 93 20.18 6.04 5.46
C ASN A 93 19.31 4.95 6.12
N GLY A 94 18.12 5.31 6.62
CA GLY A 94 17.15 4.37 7.17
C GLY A 94 17.11 4.33 8.70
N ASP A 95 18.00 5.03 9.40
CA ASP A 95 18.09 4.94 10.87
C ASP A 95 16.85 5.53 11.53
N ILE A 96 16.24 4.76 12.44
CA ILE A 96 15.02 5.15 13.14
C ILE A 96 15.39 5.65 14.53
N THR A 97 15.02 6.90 14.83
CA THR A 97 15.26 7.55 16.12
C THR A 97 13.98 8.15 16.72
N PRO A 98 13.70 7.93 18.02
CA PRO A 98 14.39 6.99 18.92
C PRO A 98 14.26 5.53 18.43
N LYS A 99 15.00 4.59 19.05
CA LYS A 99 14.91 3.15 18.77
C LYS A 99 13.57 2.55 19.21
N ILE A 100 13.05 1.57 18.48
CA ILE A 100 11.75 0.93 18.79
C ILE A 100 12.01 -0.32 19.63
N TYR A 101 11.51 -0.33 20.86
CA TYR A 101 11.55 -1.49 21.75
C TYR A 101 10.13 -1.89 22.14
N GLY A 102 9.88 -3.19 22.11
CA GLY A 102 8.69 -3.82 22.67
C GLY A 102 8.74 -3.86 24.20
N VAL A 103 7.70 -4.43 24.79
CA VAL A 103 7.66 -4.70 26.23
C VAL A 103 8.69 -5.77 26.61
N LEU A 104 9.18 -5.73 27.85
CA LEU A 104 10.04 -6.80 28.40
C LEU A 104 9.24 -8.08 28.53
N LEU A 105 9.67 -9.15 27.87
CA LEU A 105 8.97 -10.43 27.80
C LEU A 105 9.26 -11.31 29.04
N ASN A 106 8.80 -10.85 30.19
CA ASN A 106 8.99 -11.45 31.51
C ASN A 106 7.78 -12.23 32.04
N GLY A 107 6.77 -12.55 31.22
CA GLY A 107 5.58 -13.28 31.65
C GLY A 107 4.58 -12.47 32.50
N SER A 108 4.66 -11.14 32.51
CA SER A 108 3.80 -10.27 33.34
C SER A 108 2.32 -10.21 32.95
N GLY A 109 1.95 -10.72 31.78
CA GLY A 109 0.62 -10.65 31.17
C GLY A 109 0.31 -9.34 30.44
N VAL A 110 1.11 -8.28 30.65
CA VAL A 110 0.92 -6.97 29.99
C VAL A 110 1.11 -7.11 28.47
N GLY A 111 0.10 -6.74 27.70
CA GLY A 111 0.15 -6.85 26.23
C GLY A 111 0.21 -8.29 25.71
N GLY A 112 -0.27 -9.27 26.47
CA GLY A 112 -0.23 -10.69 26.08
C GLY A 112 1.08 -11.41 26.42
N ASN A 113 2.01 -10.73 27.10
CA ASN A 113 3.28 -11.25 27.60
C ASN A 113 3.09 -12.34 28.67
N THR A 114 2.71 -13.55 28.29
CA THR A 114 2.45 -14.67 29.22
C THR A 114 3.62 -15.65 29.31
N THR A 115 4.63 -15.46 28.47
CA THR A 115 5.80 -16.33 28.37
C THR A 115 7.05 -15.53 28.72
N VAL A 116 7.95 -16.13 29.49
CA VAL A 116 9.26 -15.55 29.81
C VAL A 116 10.25 -15.91 28.71
N PHE A 117 10.93 -14.90 28.17
CA PHE A 117 12.04 -15.06 27.24
C PHE A 117 13.33 -14.55 27.88
N ALA A 118 14.27 -15.47 28.10
CA ALA A 118 15.59 -15.15 28.65
C ALA A 118 16.42 -14.39 27.61
N ASP A 119 17.27 -13.47 28.09
CA ASP A 119 18.22 -12.70 27.29
C ASP A 119 19.12 -13.62 26.44
N THR A 120 19.29 -13.26 25.17
CA THR A 120 20.04 -14.02 24.17
C THR A 120 21.23 -13.25 23.60
N ASP A 121 21.26 -11.93 23.78
CA ASP A 121 22.25 -11.05 23.15
C ASP A 121 22.95 -10.10 24.14
N ASN A 122 22.73 -10.27 25.45
CA ASN A 122 23.28 -9.44 26.52
C ASN A 122 22.98 -7.95 26.32
N GLY A 123 21.76 -7.66 25.85
CA GLY A 123 21.23 -6.31 25.61
C GLY A 123 21.79 -5.61 24.37
N ARG A 124 22.45 -6.33 23.45
CA ARG A 124 23.05 -5.75 22.25
C ARG A 124 22.03 -4.99 21.40
N TRP A 125 20.87 -5.58 21.15
CA TRP A 125 19.86 -5.04 20.26
C TRP A 125 18.76 -4.30 20.98
N ASP A 126 18.44 -4.68 22.22
CA ASP A 126 17.30 -4.15 22.97
C ASP A 126 17.66 -3.29 24.20
N GLY A 127 18.95 -3.22 24.53
CA GLY A 127 19.50 -2.40 25.61
C GLY A 127 19.30 -2.96 27.02
N THR A 128 18.97 -4.25 27.19
CA THR A 128 18.81 -4.84 28.53
C THR A 128 19.26 -6.30 28.61
N ALA A 129 19.94 -6.67 29.70
CA ALA A 129 20.28 -8.07 30.00
C ALA A 129 19.25 -8.74 30.94
N ALA A 130 18.09 -8.09 31.18
CA ALA A 130 17.08 -8.57 32.13
C ALA A 130 16.07 -9.56 31.52
N GLY A 131 16.23 -9.90 30.25
CA GLY A 131 15.29 -10.65 29.43
C GLY A 131 15.09 -9.97 28.08
N GLU A 132 14.28 -10.57 27.21
CA GLU A 132 14.16 -10.12 25.83
C GLU A 132 13.08 -9.05 25.62
N ARG A 133 13.33 -8.14 24.67
CA ARG A 133 12.32 -7.29 24.05
C ARG A 133 12.36 -7.44 22.54
N ALA A 134 11.19 -7.30 21.93
CA ALA A 134 11.11 -7.13 20.49
C ALA A 134 11.82 -5.82 20.04
N VAL A 135 12.55 -5.85 18.93
CA VAL A 135 13.36 -4.74 18.43
C VAL A 135 12.94 -4.27 17.05
N GLY A 136 13.06 -2.97 16.83
CA GLY A 136 13.02 -2.39 15.49
C GLY A 136 11.62 -2.25 14.87
N LEU A 137 11.61 -1.86 13.60
CA LEU A 137 10.40 -1.57 12.82
C LEU A 137 9.41 -2.75 12.75
N PHE A 138 9.96 -3.96 12.77
CA PHE A 138 9.27 -5.23 12.59
C PHE A 138 9.17 -6.04 13.89
N GLN A 139 9.65 -5.51 15.03
CA GLN A 139 9.53 -6.13 16.35
C GLN A 139 10.06 -7.58 16.40
N PHE A 140 11.25 -7.81 15.85
CA PHE A 140 11.92 -9.10 15.94
C PHE A 140 12.37 -9.40 17.36
N LEU A 141 12.37 -10.66 17.78
CA LEU A 141 13.21 -11.07 18.91
C LEU A 141 14.69 -10.97 18.49
N PRO A 142 15.59 -10.47 19.35
CA PRO A 142 17.04 -10.50 19.14
C PRO A 142 17.56 -11.81 18.53
N SER A 143 17.24 -12.97 19.11
CA SER A 143 17.62 -14.28 18.55
C SER A 143 17.12 -14.55 17.13
N THR A 144 15.92 -14.06 16.78
CA THR A 144 15.42 -14.15 15.40
C THR A 144 16.22 -13.25 14.49
N TRP A 145 16.47 -12.00 14.91
CA TRP A 145 17.26 -11.04 14.15
C TRP A 145 18.67 -11.55 13.88
N GLU A 146 19.34 -12.15 14.86
CA GLU A 146 20.69 -12.71 14.65
C GLU A 146 20.74 -13.82 13.59
N SER A 147 19.62 -14.51 13.33
CA SER A 147 19.55 -15.54 12.29
C SER A 147 19.21 -15.01 10.89
N ILE A 148 18.61 -13.83 10.77
CA ILE A 148 17.99 -13.34 9.51
C ILE A 148 18.35 -11.90 9.14
N GLY A 149 19.07 -11.19 10.02
CA GLY A 149 19.46 -9.81 9.82
C GLY A 149 20.39 -9.68 8.64
N GLU A 150 20.05 -8.79 7.71
CA GLU A 150 20.81 -8.53 6.49
C GLU A 150 21.03 -7.03 6.34
N ASP A 151 22.17 -6.65 5.77
CA ASP A 151 22.49 -5.27 5.42
C ASP A 151 21.69 -4.86 4.16
N GLY A 152 20.63 -4.09 4.38
CA GLY A 152 19.70 -3.63 3.37
C GLY A 152 20.08 -2.26 2.79
N ASN A 153 20.84 -1.44 3.51
CA ASN A 153 21.27 -0.11 3.06
C ASN A 153 22.65 -0.09 2.37
N GLY A 154 23.49 -1.10 2.61
CA GLY A 154 24.83 -1.28 2.05
C GLY A 154 25.94 -0.64 2.89
N ASP A 155 25.70 -0.31 4.16
CA ASP A 155 26.66 0.34 5.05
C ASP A 155 27.56 -0.65 5.82
N LYS A 156 27.42 -1.95 5.55
CA LYS A 156 28.14 -3.09 6.15
C LYS A 156 27.71 -3.45 7.57
N THR A 157 26.60 -2.88 8.06
CA THR A 157 26.02 -3.20 9.35
C THR A 157 24.58 -3.65 9.15
N ALA A 158 24.19 -4.78 9.75
CA ALA A 158 22.78 -5.15 9.84
C ALA A 158 22.23 -4.67 11.20
N ASP A 159 21.38 -3.63 11.20
CA ASP A 159 20.76 -3.07 12.41
C ASP A 159 19.22 -3.22 12.38
N PRO A 160 18.59 -3.89 13.37
CA PRO A 160 17.13 -4.03 13.39
C PRO A 160 16.40 -2.69 13.57
N HIS A 161 17.10 -1.64 14.03
CA HIS A 161 16.59 -0.27 14.15
C HIS A 161 16.80 0.57 12.88
N ASN A 162 17.36 -0.01 11.82
CA ASN A 162 17.41 0.58 10.48
C ASN A 162 16.23 0.07 9.63
N ALA A 163 15.55 0.98 8.93
CA ALA A 163 14.38 0.66 8.11
C ALA A 163 14.66 -0.28 6.93
N ASP A 164 15.81 -0.12 6.24
CA ASP A 164 16.14 -0.92 5.07
C ASP A 164 16.54 -2.34 5.47
N ASP A 165 17.38 -2.47 6.50
CA ASP A 165 17.86 -3.75 7.04
C ASP A 165 16.70 -4.55 7.62
N ALA A 166 15.89 -3.92 8.48
CA ALA A 166 14.74 -4.57 9.10
C ALA A 166 13.72 -5.03 8.05
N ALA A 167 13.50 -4.26 6.98
CA ALA A 167 12.63 -4.66 5.88
C ALA A 167 13.20 -5.84 5.07
N LEU A 168 14.51 -5.87 4.83
CA LEU A 168 15.17 -6.99 4.16
C LEU A 168 15.13 -8.25 5.02
N GLY A 169 15.46 -8.15 6.31
CA GLY A 169 15.35 -9.25 7.26
C GLY A 169 13.93 -9.81 7.35
N ALA A 170 12.91 -8.96 7.44
CA ALA A 170 11.50 -9.38 7.39
C ALA A 170 11.16 -10.12 6.10
N SER A 171 11.70 -9.67 4.98
CA SER A 171 11.50 -10.33 3.69
C SER A 171 12.11 -11.73 3.69
N VAL A 172 13.35 -11.88 4.17
CA VAL A 172 14.05 -13.17 4.30
C VAL A 172 13.27 -14.11 5.21
N TYR A 173 12.86 -13.64 6.39
CA TYR A 173 12.11 -14.44 7.36
C TYR A 173 10.78 -14.95 6.79
N LEU A 174 9.99 -14.07 6.15
CA LEU A 174 8.70 -14.43 5.55
C LEU A 174 8.85 -15.35 4.33
N CYS A 175 9.91 -15.18 3.54
CA CYS A 175 10.24 -16.06 2.43
C CYS A 175 10.64 -17.46 2.91
N GLY A 176 11.30 -17.56 4.07
CA GLY A 176 11.79 -18.82 4.65
C GLY A 176 12.58 -19.64 3.65
N ASN A 177 12.25 -20.94 3.51
CA ASN A 177 12.92 -21.86 2.58
C ASN A 177 12.47 -21.72 1.10
N GLY A 178 11.85 -20.60 0.71
CA GLY A 178 11.37 -20.36 -0.65
C GLY A 178 9.86 -20.52 -0.84
N ARG A 179 9.09 -19.89 0.04
CA ARG A 179 7.62 -19.84 -0.07
C ARG A 179 7.17 -19.06 -1.30
N ASP A 180 5.96 -19.37 -1.76
CA ASP A 180 5.21 -18.61 -2.75
C ASP A 180 4.11 -17.80 -2.05
N LEU A 181 4.44 -16.56 -1.71
CA LEU A 181 3.58 -15.62 -0.98
C LEU A 181 2.47 -15.00 -1.85
N SER A 182 2.39 -15.35 -3.14
CA SER A 182 1.21 -15.07 -3.95
C SER A 182 0.04 -15.97 -3.55
N LYS A 183 0.33 -17.17 -3.03
CA LYS A 183 -0.68 -18.12 -2.55
C LYS A 183 -1.11 -17.76 -1.14
N ARG A 184 -2.41 -17.45 -0.98
CA ARG A 184 -3.00 -17.00 0.31
C ARG A 184 -2.71 -17.96 1.46
N ALA A 185 -2.74 -19.27 1.23
CA ALA A 185 -2.44 -20.28 2.25
C ALA A 185 -0.97 -20.21 2.73
N GLN A 186 -0.02 -20.05 1.81
CA GLN A 186 1.40 -19.94 2.17
C GLN A 186 1.72 -18.59 2.82
N LEU A 187 1.09 -17.51 2.37
CA LEU A 187 1.19 -16.20 3.02
C LEU A 187 0.64 -16.25 4.45
N ARG A 188 -0.54 -16.85 4.66
CA ARG A 188 -1.10 -17.06 6.01
C ARG A 188 -0.13 -17.84 6.89
N ALA A 189 0.43 -18.93 6.38
CA ALA A 189 1.39 -19.77 7.12
C ALA A 189 2.69 -19.02 7.46
N ALA A 190 3.20 -18.15 6.56
CA ALA A 190 4.37 -17.32 6.82
C ALA A 190 4.10 -16.30 7.95
N ILE A 191 2.94 -15.64 7.93
CA ILE A 191 2.54 -14.68 8.97
C ILE A 191 2.28 -15.40 10.30
N TRP A 192 1.71 -16.60 10.27
CA TRP A 192 1.51 -17.38 11.50
C TRP A 192 2.85 -17.85 12.10
N GLN A 193 3.85 -18.20 11.27
CA GLN A 193 5.21 -18.46 11.73
C GLN A 193 5.88 -17.19 12.31
N TYR A 194 5.51 -16.01 11.82
CA TYR A 194 5.95 -14.73 12.38
C TYR A 194 5.37 -14.51 13.78
N ASN A 195 4.07 -14.77 13.94
CA ASN A 195 3.38 -14.68 15.21
C ASN A 195 2.24 -15.70 15.24
N HIS A 196 2.30 -16.64 16.21
CA HIS A 196 1.38 -17.77 16.35
C HIS A 196 -0.03 -17.39 16.85
N SER A 197 -0.58 -16.26 16.39
CA SER A 197 -1.91 -15.76 16.73
C SER A 197 -2.78 -15.63 15.47
N ASP A 198 -3.92 -16.31 15.44
CA ASP A 198 -4.87 -16.19 14.33
C ASP A 198 -5.47 -14.78 14.20
N GLU A 199 -5.60 -14.05 15.32
CA GLU A 199 -6.04 -12.65 15.33
C GLU A 199 -5.00 -11.76 14.66
N TYR A 200 -3.73 -11.93 15.03
CA TYR A 200 -2.61 -11.21 14.40
C TYR A 200 -2.57 -11.49 12.89
N VAL A 201 -2.64 -12.77 12.50
CA VAL A 201 -2.65 -13.19 11.11
C VAL A 201 -3.80 -12.54 10.34
N THR A 202 -5.00 -12.50 10.92
CA THR A 202 -6.18 -11.90 10.29
C THR A 202 -6.01 -10.38 10.14
N ASN A 203 -5.48 -9.70 11.15
CA ASN A 203 -5.20 -8.27 11.12
C ASN A 203 -4.17 -7.90 10.04
N VAL A 204 -3.02 -8.59 10.04
CA VAL A 204 -1.96 -8.38 9.04
C VAL A 204 -2.50 -8.66 7.63
N LEU A 205 -3.18 -9.78 7.40
CA LEU A 205 -3.74 -10.11 6.08
C LEU A 205 -4.73 -9.03 5.59
N GLY A 206 -5.53 -8.45 6.49
CA GLY A 206 -6.42 -7.33 6.18
C GLY A 206 -5.65 -6.09 5.71
N TRP A 207 -4.55 -5.73 6.40
CA TRP A 207 -3.67 -4.64 5.95
C TRP A 207 -2.97 -4.95 4.63
N ILE A 208 -2.49 -6.19 4.43
CA ILE A 208 -1.89 -6.62 3.16
C ILE A 208 -2.89 -6.45 2.02
N ASP A 209 -4.16 -6.84 2.21
CA ASP A 209 -5.19 -6.71 1.18
C ASP A 209 -5.48 -5.24 0.88
N GLN A 210 -5.58 -4.39 1.92
CA GLN A 210 -5.74 -2.95 1.76
C GLN A 210 -4.57 -2.33 0.98
N TYR A 211 -3.33 -2.66 1.34
CA TYR A 211 -2.16 -2.16 0.65
C TYR A 211 -2.01 -2.73 -0.76
N THR A 212 -2.39 -3.99 -1.00
CA THR A 212 -2.36 -4.61 -2.33
C THR A 212 -3.36 -3.93 -3.26
N ALA A 213 -4.57 -3.63 -2.76
CA ALA A 213 -5.53 -2.81 -3.48
C ALA A 213 -4.94 -1.42 -3.75
N ALA A 214 -4.34 -0.76 -2.76
CA ALA A 214 -3.74 0.56 -2.97
C ALA A 214 -2.55 0.57 -3.95
N ALA A 215 -1.86 -0.56 -4.07
CA ALA A 215 -0.72 -0.78 -4.96
C ALA A 215 -1.12 -1.00 -6.42
N THR A 216 -2.32 -1.54 -6.66
CA THR A 216 -2.74 -1.96 -8.00
C THR A 216 -3.51 -0.82 -8.66
N ASP A 217 -3.01 -0.34 -9.79
CA ASP A 217 -3.77 0.58 -10.63
C ASP A 217 -5.08 -0.09 -11.08
N PRO A 218 -6.21 0.62 -11.05
CA PRO A 218 -7.48 0.04 -11.46
C PRO A 218 -7.42 -0.39 -12.93
N ASP A 219 -8.00 -1.56 -13.26
CA ASP A 219 -8.14 -1.96 -14.65
C ASP A 219 -9.22 -1.12 -15.34
N LEU A 220 -8.77 -0.15 -16.14
CA LEU A 220 -9.63 0.78 -16.88
C LEU A 220 -9.84 0.37 -18.34
N LYS A 221 -9.41 -0.81 -18.78
CA LYS A 221 -9.50 -1.23 -20.20
C LYS A 221 -10.91 -1.11 -20.77
N ASN A 222 -11.92 -1.43 -19.97
CA ASN A 222 -13.33 -1.39 -20.37
C ASN A 222 -14.06 -0.11 -19.92
N VAL A 223 -13.37 0.84 -19.30
CA VAL A 223 -13.96 2.12 -18.89
C VAL A 223 -13.72 3.15 -19.99
N THR A 224 -14.79 3.78 -20.47
CA THR A 224 -14.74 4.68 -21.64
C THR A 224 -15.46 6.01 -21.39
N GLY A 225 -15.25 6.98 -22.29
CA GLY A 225 -15.98 8.24 -22.30
C GLY A 225 -15.78 9.08 -21.03
N LYS A 226 -16.85 9.79 -20.62
CA LYS A 226 -16.81 10.68 -19.46
C LYS A 226 -16.41 9.98 -18.16
N VAL A 227 -16.80 8.71 -17.99
CA VAL A 227 -16.43 7.91 -16.80
C VAL A 227 -14.91 7.80 -16.70
N ARG A 228 -14.26 7.46 -17.82
CA ARG A 228 -12.80 7.37 -17.89
C ARG A 228 -12.14 8.71 -17.57
N THR A 229 -12.66 9.81 -18.13
CA THR A 229 -12.16 11.16 -17.86
C THR A 229 -12.20 11.51 -16.37
N VAL A 230 -13.29 11.19 -15.67
CA VAL A 230 -13.40 11.43 -14.21
C VAL A 230 -12.35 10.62 -13.46
N ILE A 231 -12.22 9.33 -13.76
CA ILE A 231 -11.29 8.44 -13.05
C ILE A 231 -9.84 8.85 -13.30
N GLU A 232 -9.43 9.08 -14.55
CA GLU A 232 -8.06 9.49 -14.89
C GLU A 232 -7.72 10.85 -14.25
N ALA A 233 -8.67 11.80 -14.23
CA ALA A 233 -8.49 13.06 -13.54
C ALA A 233 -8.22 12.87 -12.05
N ALA A 234 -9.00 12.03 -11.36
CA ALA A 234 -8.77 11.74 -9.95
C ALA A 234 -7.44 11.03 -9.71
N LEU A 235 -7.13 9.99 -10.51
CA LEU A 235 -5.88 9.22 -10.39
C LEU A 235 -4.64 10.09 -10.60
N SER A 236 -4.70 11.09 -11.49
CA SER A 236 -3.60 12.04 -11.71
C SER A 236 -3.25 12.88 -10.46
N GLN A 237 -4.13 12.91 -9.45
CA GLN A 237 -3.92 13.64 -8.21
C GLN A 237 -3.43 12.75 -7.07
N ARG A 238 -3.14 11.46 -7.29
CA ARG A 238 -2.54 10.59 -6.27
C ARG A 238 -1.28 11.21 -5.69
N GLY A 239 -1.11 11.13 -4.37
CA GLY A 239 0.01 11.76 -3.68
C GLY A 239 -0.22 13.22 -3.29
N VAL A 240 -1.24 13.90 -3.82
CA VAL A 240 -1.54 15.29 -3.44
C VAL A 240 -2.02 15.33 -1.98
N PRO A 241 -1.45 16.20 -1.12
CA PRO A 241 -1.86 16.30 0.29
C PRO A 241 -3.34 16.58 0.49
N TYR A 242 -3.90 16.03 1.57
CA TYR A 242 -5.20 16.44 2.05
C TYR A 242 -5.14 17.89 2.56
N SER A 243 -6.06 18.74 2.11
CA SER A 243 -6.21 20.10 2.61
C SER A 243 -7.67 20.35 3.00
N TRP A 244 -7.93 20.58 4.29
CA TRP A 244 -9.29 20.80 4.80
C TRP A 244 -9.92 22.02 4.12
N GLY A 245 -11.05 21.86 3.42
CA GLY A 245 -11.66 22.95 2.64
C GLY A 245 -10.97 23.24 1.30
N GLY A 246 -9.88 22.54 0.98
CA GLY A 246 -9.11 22.74 -0.25
C GLY A 246 -9.65 21.97 -1.44
N GLY A 247 -9.33 22.46 -2.64
CA GLY A 247 -9.73 21.85 -3.90
C GLY A 247 -11.07 22.36 -4.42
N ASN A 248 -11.17 22.46 -5.74
CA ASN A 248 -12.41 22.81 -6.46
C ASN A 248 -12.31 22.34 -7.92
N ALA A 249 -13.30 22.71 -8.75
CA ALA A 249 -13.36 22.37 -10.17
C ALA A 249 -12.07 22.70 -10.98
N SER A 250 -11.33 23.74 -10.59
CA SER A 250 -10.09 24.18 -11.26
C SER A 250 -8.84 23.42 -10.80
N GLY A 251 -8.88 22.72 -9.66
CA GLY A 251 -7.78 21.93 -9.13
C GLY A 251 -7.48 22.16 -7.65
N LYS A 252 -6.26 21.79 -7.24
CA LYS A 252 -5.78 21.91 -5.86
C LYS A 252 -5.73 23.37 -5.40
N SER A 253 -6.18 23.64 -4.18
CA SER A 253 -6.12 24.97 -3.57
C SER A 253 -5.61 24.88 -2.13
N TYR A 254 -5.28 26.02 -1.54
CA TYR A 254 -5.17 26.10 -0.09
C TYR A 254 -6.55 25.88 0.55
N GLY A 255 -6.54 25.31 1.75
CA GLY A 255 -7.72 25.04 2.53
C GLY A 255 -8.01 26.15 3.54
N ILE A 256 -8.78 25.80 4.56
CA ILE A 256 -9.17 26.67 5.68
C ILE A 256 -8.83 26.00 7.02
N CYS A 257 -8.89 26.77 8.10
CA CYS A 257 -8.94 26.25 9.46
C CYS A 257 -10.41 26.18 9.93
N CYS A 258 -10.86 25.15 10.64
CA CYS A 258 -10.17 23.89 10.95
C CYS A 258 -11.14 22.70 10.79
N SER A 259 -10.57 21.52 10.54
CA SER A 259 -11.32 20.27 10.59
C SER A 259 -11.92 20.03 11.99
N PRO A 260 -12.93 19.15 12.14
CA PRO A 260 -13.46 18.77 13.45
C PRO A 260 -12.40 18.25 14.43
N SER A 261 -11.30 17.70 13.90
CA SER A 261 -10.14 17.23 14.68
C SER A 261 -9.10 18.32 14.99
N GLY A 262 -9.39 19.60 14.72
CA GLY A 262 -8.50 20.74 14.97
C GLY A 262 -7.34 20.90 13.99
N LYS A 263 -7.24 20.07 12.94
CA LYS A 263 -6.19 20.21 11.91
C LYS A 263 -6.56 21.27 10.87
N SER A 264 -5.61 22.15 10.54
CA SER A 264 -5.77 23.24 9.58
C SER A 264 -5.28 22.85 8.17
N GLY A 265 -6.05 23.23 7.14
CA GLY A 265 -5.66 23.14 5.73
C GLY A 265 -5.08 24.44 5.16
N ALA A 266 -5.04 25.53 5.94
CA ALA A 266 -4.71 26.87 5.44
C ALA A 266 -3.32 26.97 4.80
N ALA A 267 -2.35 26.19 5.26
CA ALA A 267 -0.98 26.15 4.73
C ALA A 267 -0.72 24.98 3.77
N ILE A 268 -1.73 24.17 3.43
CA ILE A 268 -1.57 22.97 2.61
C ILE A 268 -2.28 23.18 1.28
N LYS A 269 -1.54 23.15 0.17
CA LYS A 269 -2.13 23.21 -1.18
C LYS A 269 -2.52 21.81 -1.64
N GLY A 270 -3.81 21.49 -1.63
CA GLY A 270 -4.30 20.13 -1.82
C GLY A 270 -5.80 20.03 -2.10
N PHE A 271 -6.37 18.88 -1.76
CA PHE A 271 -7.80 18.58 -1.87
C PHE A 271 -8.35 18.06 -0.54
N ASP A 272 -9.60 18.39 -0.22
CA ASP A 272 -10.42 17.51 0.62
C ASP A 272 -11.26 16.55 -0.22
N CYS A 273 -12.03 15.68 0.44
CA CYS A 273 -12.78 14.60 -0.18
C CYS A 273 -13.71 15.09 -1.29
N SER A 274 -14.46 16.17 -1.03
CA SER A 274 -15.47 16.71 -1.95
C SER A 274 -14.89 17.70 -2.94
N GLY A 275 -13.75 18.34 -2.63
CA GLY A 275 -12.97 19.13 -3.58
C GLY A 275 -12.33 18.26 -4.67
N LEU A 276 -11.85 17.05 -4.31
CA LEU A 276 -11.30 16.08 -5.27
C LEU A 276 -12.38 15.61 -6.26
N THR A 277 -13.57 15.26 -5.77
CA THR A 277 -14.68 14.84 -6.63
C THR A 277 -15.14 15.98 -7.54
N GLN A 278 -15.24 17.21 -7.03
CA GLN A 278 -15.52 18.40 -7.84
C GLN A 278 -14.52 18.56 -9.00
N TYR A 279 -13.23 18.45 -8.72
CA TYR A 279 -12.19 18.55 -9.73
C TYR A 279 -12.33 17.47 -10.81
N ALA A 280 -12.47 16.21 -10.39
CA ALA A 280 -12.53 15.07 -11.30
C ALA A 280 -13.75 15.14 -12.22
N TYR A 281 -14.93 15.40 -11.66
CA TYR A 281 -16.16 15.53 -12.43
C TYR A 281 -16.17 16.77 -13.34
N ALA A 282 -15.53 17.86 -12.92
CA ALA A 282 -15.39 19.04 -13.77
C ALA A 282 -14.57 18.76 -15.04
N ARG A 283 -13.61 17.82 -15.02
CA ARG A 283 -12.88 17.38 -16.23
C ARG A 283 -13.79 16.69 -17.25
N ALA A 284 -14.88 16.09 -16.80
CA ALA A 284 -15.92 15.50 -17.65
C ALA A 284 -17.07 16.48 -17.96
N GLY A 285 -16.93 17.77 -17.60
CA GLY A 285 -17.93 18.81 -17.80
C GLY A 285 -19.13 18.74 -16.84
N ILE A 286 -18.98 18.09 -15.68
CA ILE A 286 -20.04 17.95 -14.67
C ILE A 286 -19.70 18.79 -13.45
N SER A 287 -20.60 19.69 -13.07
CA SER A 287 -20.47 20.50 -11.86
C SER A 287 -21.05 19.76 -10.66
N LEU A 288 -20.26 19.64 -9.59
CA LEU A 288 -20.71 19.09 -8.31
C LEU A 288 -20.80 20.19 -7.24
N PRO A 289 -21.75 20.09 -6.30
CA PRO A 289 -21.79 20.97 -5.14
C PRO A 289 -20.58 20.73 -4.22
N ARG A 290 -20.29 21.72 -3.37
CA ARG A 290 -19.05 21.74 -2.58
C ARG A 290 -18.95 20.66 -1.52
N VAL A 291 -20.05 20.29 -0.89
CA VAL A 291 -20.06 19.42 0.30
C VAL A 291 -20.49 18.00 -0.08
N ALA A 292 -19.82 17.00 0.48
CA ALA A 292 -20.06 15.57 0.23
C ALA A 292 -21.55 15.16 0.37
N ALA A 293 -22.22 15.62 1.43
CA ALA A 293 -23.66 15.37 1.63
C ALA A 293 -24.52 15.89 0.47
N SER A 294 -24.24 17.08 -0.05
CA SER A 294 -24.95 17.63 -1.21
C SER A 294 -24.65 16.87 -2.49
N GLN A 295 -23.44 16.29 -2.63
CA GLN A 295 -23.08 15.49 -3.79
C GLN A 295 -23.86 14.17 -3.86
N ALA A 296 -24.31 13.61 -2.73
CA ALA A 296 -25.15 12.41 -2.71
C ALA A 296 -26.52 12.62 -3.35
N GLY A 297 -27.03 13.86 -3.34
CA GLY A 297 -28.25 14.24 -4.04
C GLY A 297 -28.07 14.47 -5.55
N VAL A 298 -26.85 14.35 -6.08
CA VAL A 298 -26.59 14.54 -7.51
C VAL A 298 -26.62 13.19 -8.22
N GLY A 299 -27.51 13.07 -9.22
CA GLY A 299 -27.66 11.86 -10.02
C GLY A 299 -28.57 10.81 -9.36
N GLN A 300 -28.44 9.56 -9.80
CA GLN A 300 -29.22 8.43 -9.29
C GLN A 300 -28.59 7.89 -8.01
N ARG A 301 -29.30 7.97 -6.89
CA ARG A 301 -28.87 7.39 -5.61
C ARG A 301 -28.83 5.86 -5.67
N ILE A 302 -27.75 5.27 -5.19
CA ILE A 302 -27.56 3.82 -5.01
C ILE A 302 -27.59 3.52 -3.50
N PRO A 303 -28.67 2.90 -2.98
CA PRO A 303 -28.80 2.62 -1.55
C PRO A 303 -27.69 1.72 -1.01
N ALA A 304 -27.28 1.95 0.24
CA ALA A 304 -26.27 1.13 0.92
C ALA A 304 -26.66 -0.36 1.01
N SER A 305 -27.96 -0.66 1.08
CA SER A 305 -28.49 -2.03 1.15
C SER A 305 -28.18 -2.88 -0.08
N LEU A 306 -27.84 -2.27 -1.22
CA LEU A 306 -27.43 -3.00 -2.43
C LEU A 306 -25.94 -3.40 -2.40
N GLY A 307 -25.17 -2.89 -1.43
CA GLY A 307 -23.76 -3.16 -1.29
C GLY A 307 -22.91 -2.58 -2.43
N THR A 308 -21.60 -2.84 -2.36
CA THR A 308 -20.61 -2.29 -3.30
C THR A 308 -20.68 -2.92 -4.69
N LEU A 309 -21.33 -4.09 -4.84
CA LEU A 309 -21.52 -4.77 -6.13
C LEU A 309 -22.49 -4.02 -7.06
N ALA A 310 -23.34 -3.15 -6.51
CA ALA A 310 -24.22 -2.31 -7.31
C ALA A 310 -23.52 -1.07 -7.90
N LEU A 311 -22.31 -0.75 -7.41
CA LEU A 311 -21.51 0.36 -7.89
C LEU A 311 -20.82 0.00 -9.22
N LYS A 312 -20.65 1.01 -10.06
CA LYS A 312 -19.90 0.98 -11.32
C LYS A 312 -18.76 1.99 -11.26
N PRO A 313 -17.64 1.75 -11.96
CA PRO A 313 -16.57 2.73 -12.06
C PRO A 313 -17.11 4.12 -12.40
N GLY A 314 -16.62 5.14 -11.69
CA GLY A 314 -17.10 6.52 -11.79
C GLY A 314 -18.12 6.90 -10.73
N ASP A 315 -18.94 5.97 -10.22
CA ASP A 315 -19.94 6.29 -9.18
C ASP A 315 -19.27 6.96 -7.96
N LEU A 316 -19.94 7.95 -7.38
CA LEU A 316 -19.53 8.47 -6.08
C LEU A 316 -19.87 7.44 -5.00
N VAL A 317 -18.99 7.28 -4.01
CA VAL A 317 -19.18 6.42 -2.84
C VAL A 317 -19.14 7.26 -1.57
N PHE A 318 -20.13 7.07 -0.69
CA PHE A 318 -20.33 7.93 0.49
C PHE A 318 -20.21 7.17 1.80
N PHE A 319 -19.78 7.89 2.84
CA PHE A 319 -19.72 7.40 4.20
C PHE A 319 -20.35 8.41 5.16
N ALA A 320 -21.14 7.91 6.10
CA ALA A 320 -21.98 8.70 6.98
C ALA A 320 -21.99 8.13 8.39
N THR A 321 -22.17 8.99 9.40
CA THR A 321 -22.31 8.55 10.79
C THR A 321 -23.65 7.85 11.03
N ALA A 322 -24.68 8.19 10.24
CA ALA A 322 -25.91 7.42 10.12
C ALA A 322 -26.14 7.07 8.63
N PRO A 323 -25.74 5.87 8.18
CA PRO A 323 -25.78 5.47 6.75
C PRO A 323 -27.11 5.62 6.02
N SER A 324 -28.22 5.68 6.74
CA SER A 324 -29.56 5.92 6.19
C SER A 324 -29.93 7.40 6.00
N ARG A 325 -29.05 8.34 6.39
CA ARG A 325 -29.30 9.79 6.34
C ARG A 325 -28.17 10.53 5.63
N ASP A 326 -28.43 10.96 4.40
CA ASP A 326 -27.45 11.67 3.55
C ASP A 326 -26.93 12.97 4.19
N SER A 327 -27.71 13.63 5.04
CA SER A 327 -27.27 14.82 5.80
C SER A 327 -26.13 14.55 6.79
N THR A 328 -25.86 13.27 7.10
CA THR A 328 -24.78 12.86 8.00
C THR A 328 -23.54 12.32 7.28
N ILE A 329 -23.52 12.43 5.95
CA ILE A 329 -22.35 12.08 5.12
C ILE A 329 -21.18 12.97 5.51
N TYR A 330 -20.09 12.34 5.93
CA TYR A 330 -18.85 13.01 6.31
C TYR A 330 -17.71 12.77 5.29
N HIS A 331 -17.87 11.81 4.38
CA HIS A 331 -16.84 11.49 3.40
C HIS A 331 -17.40 11.05 2.05
N VAL A 332 -16.65 11.32 0.99
CA VAL A 332 -16.94 10.89 -0.39
C VAL A 332 -15.66 10.46 -1.11
N GLY A 333 -15.77 9.46 -1.98
CA GLY A 333 -14.74 9.04 -2.94
C GLY A 333 -15.34 8.74 -4.31
N ILE A 334 -14.49 8.36 -5.27
CA ILE A 334 -14.90 7.92 -6.61
C ILE A 334 -14.59 6.43 -6.72
N TYR A 335 -15.61 5.62 -7.01
CA TYR A 335 -15.47 4.18 -7.17
C TYR A 335 -14.73 3.84 -8.46
N LEU A 336 -13.82 2.87 -8.37
CA LEU A 336 -12.93 2.48 -9.47
C LEU A 336 -13.25 1.10 -10.05
N GLY A 337 -14.18 0.37 -9.45
CA GLY A 337 -14.37 -1.07 -9.68
C GLY A 337 -13.72 -1.91 -8.57
N SER A 338 -14.03 -3.21 -8.56
CA SER A 338 -13.37 -4.21 -7.70
C SER A 338 -13.33 -3.87 -6.20
N GLY A 339 -14.32 -3.11 -5.70
CA GLY A 339 -14.37 -2.69 -4.30
C GLY A 339 -13.41 -1.55 -3.94
N GLN A 340 -12.80 -0.88 -4.92
CA GLN A 340 -11.83 0.18 -4.70
C GLN A 340 -12.42 1.57 -4.96
N MET A 341 -11.85 2.57 -4.28
CA MET A 341 -12.13 3.98 -4.53
C MET A 341 -10.85 4.80 -4.52
N ILE A 342 -10.85 5.92 -5.24
CA ILE A 342 -9.91 7.02 -5.01
C ILE A 342 -10.56 8.10 -4.16
N ASN A 343 -9.84 8.61 -3.16
CA ASN A 343 -10.34 9.60 -2.24
C ASN A 343 -9.24 10.54 -1.73
N ALA A 344 -9.64 11.63 -1.07
CA ALA A 344 -8.81 12.43 -0.19
C ALA A 344 -9.34 12.26 1.26
N PRO A 345 -8.78 11.32 2.06
CA PRO A 345 -9.52 10.73 3.17
C PRO A 345 -9.63 11.59 4.43
N ARG A 346 -8.55 12.26 4.83
CA ARG A 346 -8.50 13.04 6.09
C ARG A 346 -7.22 13.87 6.22
N PRO A 347 -7.16 14.84 7.14
CA PRO A 347 -5.93 15.53 7.48
C PRO A 347 -4.76 14.57 7.80
N GLY A 348 -3.57 14.93 7.33
CA GLY A 348 -2.34 14.13 7.46
C GLY A 348 -2.20 12.98 6.45
N ALA A 349 -3.19 12.78 5.58
CA ALA A 349 -3.11 11.85 4.46
C ALA A 349 -2.89 12.58 3.12
N VAL A 350 -2.76 11.80 2.06
CA VAL A 350 -2.77 12.28 0.66
C VAL A 350 -3.92 11.63 -0.11
N VAL A 351 -4.19 12.12 -1.32
CA VAL A 351 -5.07 11.46 -2.28
C VAL A 351 -4.52 10.07 -2.59
N ARG A 352 -5.34 9.03 -2.39
CA ARG A 352 -4.92 7.64 -2.55
C ARG A 352 -6.06 6.73 -2.95
N LEU A 353 -5.69 5.48 -3.24
CA LEU A 353 -6.62 4.38 -3.40
C LEU A 353 -6.88 3.74 -2.03
N ASP A 354 -8.14 3.49 -1.72
CA ASP A 354 -8.59 2.73 -0.55
C ASP A 354 -9.62 1.68 -0.99
N ALA A 355 -9.66 0.53 -0.31
CA ALA A 355 -10.80 -0.38 -0.46
C ALA A 355 -12.01 0.22 0.26
N VAL A 356 -13.18 0.17 -0.37
CA VAL A 356 -14.42 0.79 0.15
C VAL A 356 -14.79 0.25 1.54
N ASN A 357 -14.53 -1.03 1.80
CA ASN A 357 -14.85 -1.68 3.08
C ASN A 357 -13.89 -1.34 4.24
N THR A 358 -12.79 -0.63 3.98
CA THR A 358 -11.84 -0.22 5.04
C THR A 358 -12.29 1.02 5.81
N MET A 359 -13.26 1.77 5.26
CA MET A 359 -13.87 2.90 5.93
C MET A 359 -15.25 2.51 6.45
N SER A 360 -15.49 2.76 7.75
CA SER A 360 -16.78 2.52 8.38
C SER A 360 -17.86 3.48 7.87
N GLY A 361 -19.13 3.15 8.11
CA GLY A 361 -20.24 4.04 7.79
C GLY A 361 -20.63 4.08 6.31
N TYR A 362 -20.34 3.03 5.52
CA TYR A 362 -20.75 2.95 4.11
C TYR A 362 -22.23 3.30 3.92
N ALA A 363 -22.48 4.38 3.18
CA ALA A 363 -23.81 4.95 2.96
C ALA A 363 -24.31 4.72 1.52
N GLY A 364 -23.66 3.86 0.73
CA GLY A 364 -24.04 3.64 -0.67
C GLY A 364 -23.32 4.59 -1.63
N GLY A 365 -23.91 4.83 -2.80
CA GLY A 365 -23.32 5.67 -3.84
C GLY A 365 -24.29 6.57 -4.58
N ALA A 366 -23.78 7.30 -5.58
CA ALA A 366 -24.58 8.05 -6.55
C ALA A 366 -23.96 7.92 -7.95
N ARG A 367 -24.82 7.67 -8.93
CA ARG A 367 -24.46 7.50 -10.35
C ARG A 367 -24.85 8.71 -11.15
N LEU A 368 -23.87 9.31 -11.82
CA LEU A 368 -24.05 10.52 -12.63
C LEU A 368 -23.85 10.27 -14.13
N LEU A 369 -23.27 9.12 -14.50
CA LEU A 369 -22.83 8.77 -15.85
C LEU A 369 -23.28 7.37 -16.25
#